data_AF-A0A2L0ACB2-F1
#
_entry.id   AF-A0A2L0ACB2-F1
#
_cell.length_a   1.000
_cell.length_b   1.000
_cell.length_c   1.000
_cell.angle_alpha   90.00
_cell.angle_beta   90.00
_cell.angle_gamma   90.00
#
_symmetry.space_group_name_H-M   'P 1'
#
loop_
_entity.id
_entity.type
_entity.pdbx_description
1 polymer ?
#
loop_
_entity_poly.entity_id
_entity_poly.type
_entity_poly.pdbx_seq_one_letter_code
_entity_poly.pdbx_strand_id
1 'polypeptide(L)'
;MKHVVIIPACNTGSTAAREIALAMAMLNALHDAGGSVPAEKLRKQLGAAPREMFALLRSQFLVGTIMPHMKDQPIALSPAARTAITAARAAVQRPVEAA
;
A
#
# COMPACT_ATOMS: atom_id res chain seq x y z
N MET A 1 -19.73 18.14 -36.63
CA MET A 1 -19.72 16.68 -36.39
C MET A 1 -19.13 16.46 -35.00
N LYS A 2 -19.96 16.05 -34.01
CA LYS A 2 -19.51 15.88 -32.62
C LYS A 2 -18.91 14.49 -32.48
N HIS A 3 -17.59 14.40 -32.33
CA HIS A 3 -16.93 13.16 -31.97
C HIS A 3 -17.32 12.81 -30.53
N VAL A 4 -18.26 11.88 -30.39
CA VAL A 4 -18.55 11.24 -29.11
C VAL A 4 -17.44 10.22 -28.90
N VAL A 5 -16.43 10.60 -28.13
CA VAL A 5 -15.44 9.65 -27.61
C VAL A 5 -16.15 8.81 -26.57
N ILE A 6 -16.61 7.62 -26.97
CA ILE A 6 -17.05 6.59 -26.04
C ILE A 6 -15.77 6.10 -25.34
N ILE A 7 -15.46 6.67 -24.18
CA ILE A 7 -14.50 6.05 -23.27
C ILE A 7 -15.19 4.79 -22.77
N PRO A 8 -14.71 3.57 -23.09
CA PRO A 8 -15.28 2.37 -22.50
C PRO A 8 -15.15 2.53 -20.99
N ALA A 9 -16.27 2.48 -20.29
CA ALA A 9 -16.29 2.40 -18.84
C ALA A 9 -15.35 1.25 -18.46
N CYS A 10 -14.17 1.60 -17.95
CA CYS A 10 -13.20 0.64 -17.47
C CYS A 10 -13.91 -0.07 -16.33
N ASN A 11 -14.33 -1.32 -16.55
CA ASN A 11 -15.10 -2.12 -15.61
C ASN A 11 -14.33 -2.15 -14.28
N THR A 12 -14.71 -1.27 -13.34
CA THR A 12 -13.96 -0.98 -12.11
C THR A 12 -14.30 -2.04 -11.05
N GLY A 13 -14.23 -3.31 -11.46
CA GLY A 13 -14.32 -4.50 -10.62
C GLY A 13 -13.01 -5.29 -10.64
N SER A 14 -11.90 -4.68 -11.04
CA SER A 14 -10.59 -5.34 -11.08
C SER A 14 -10.09 -5.55 -9.66
N THR A 15 -10.14 -6.81 -9.20
CA THR A 15 -9.55 -7.26 -7.93
C THR A 15 -8.11 -6.75 -7.78
N ALA A 16 -7.34 -6.70 -8.89
CA ALA A 16 -5.99 -6.17 -8.90
C ALA A 16 -5.90 -4.69 -8.51
N ALA A 17 -6.83 -3.84 -8.98
CA ALA A 17 -6.84 -2.41 -8.63
C ALA A 17 -7.12 -2.21 -7.13
N ARG A 18 -8.05 -3.00 -6.58
CA ARG A 18 -8.34 -3.03 -5.14
C ARG A 18 -7.13 -3.53 -4.33
N GLU A 19 -6.47 -4.57 -4.79
CA GLU A 19 -5.28 -5.14 -4.14
C GLU A 19 -4.13 -4.11 -4.08
N ILE A 20 -3.87 -3.42 -5.20
CA ILE A 20 -2.85 -2.36 -5.26
C ILE A 20 -3.20 -1.22 -4.30
N ALA A 21 -4.45 -0.75 -4.32
CA ALA A 21 -4.91 0.31 -3.42
C ALA A 21 -4.75 -0.08 -1.94
N LEU A 22 -5.11 -1.32 -1.59
CA LEU A 22 -4.99 -1.83 -0.24
C LEU A 22 -3.52 -1.96 0.19
N ALA A 23 -2.64 -2.42 -0.71
CA ALA A 23 -1.21 -2.48 -0.45
C ALA A 23 -0.62 -1.09 -0.20
N MET A 24 -0.96 -0.11 -1.04
CA MET A 24 -0.51 1.27 -0.85
C MET A 24 -1.02 1.87 0.46
N ALA A 25 -2.28 1.63 0.82
CA ALA A 25 -2.85 2.07 2.09
C ALA A 25 -2.12 1.43 3.29
N MET A 26 -1.78 0.14 3.21
CA MET A 26 -1.00 -0.55 4.24
C MET A 26 0.38 0.06 4.44
N LEU A 27 1.11 0.30 3.34
CA LEU A 27 2.47 0.87 3.39
C LEU A 27 2.47 2.29 3.96
N ASN A 28 1.49 3.10 3.58
CA ASN A 28 1.29 4.43 4.15
C ASN A 28 0.98 4.37 5.64
N ALA A 29 0.01 3.54 6.05
CA ALA A 29 -0.36 3.39 7.46
C ALA A 29 0.82 2.93 8.32
N LEU A 30 1.65 2.01 7.79
CA LEU A 30 2.86 1.60 8.47
C LEU A 30 3.86 2.75 8.58
N HIS A 31 4.14 3.46 7.48
CA HIS A 31 5.08 4.60 7.48
C HIS A 31 4.66 5.69 8.45
N ASP A 32 3.39 6.10 8.42
CA ASP A 32 2.82 7.15 9.27
C ASP A 32 2.87 6.78 10.76
N ALA A 33 2.83 5.49 11.09
CA ALA A 33 2.96 4.99 12.45
C ALA A 33 4.41 4.81 12.93
N GLY A 34 5.41 5.32 12.19
CA GLY A 34 6.83 5.12 12.52
C GLY A 34 7.39 3.77 12.04
N GLY A 35 6.66 3.10 11.15
CA GLY A 35 7.05 1.88 10.45
C GLY A 35 6.75 0.57 11.16
N SER A 36 5.89 0.57 12.19
CA SER A 36 5.44 -0.64 12.90
C SER A 36 4.00 -0.48 13.44
N VAL A 37 3.12 -1.44 13.17
CA VAL A 37 1.71 -1.42 13.61
C VAL A 37 1.23 -2.81 14.02
N PRO A 38 0.52 -2.97 15.16
CA PRO A 38 -0.13 -4.24 15.51
C PRO A 38 -1.10 -4.71 14.42
N ALA A 39 -1.08 -6.00 14.09
CA ALA A 39 -1.85 -6.55 12.96
C ALA A 39 -3.36 -6.25 13.05
N GLU A 40 -3.94 -6.33 14.25
CA GLU A 40 -5.35 -6.02 14.44
C GLU A 40 -5.69 -4.54 14.25
N LYS A 41 -4.80 -3.65 14.71
CA LYS A 41 -4.95 -2.20 14.49
C LYS A 41 -4.88 -1.88 12.99
N LEU A 42 -3.90 -2.45 12.29
CA LEU A 42 -3.75 -2.29 10.85
C LEU A 42 -4.97 -2.82 10.09
N ARG A 43 -5.50 -3.98 10.49
CA ARG A 43 -6.72 -4.55 9.88
C ARG A 43 -7.93 -3.65 10.04
N LYS A 44 -8.14 -3.09 11.24
CA LYS A 44 -9.24 -2.15 11.51
C LYS A 44 -9.09 -0.86 10.69
N GLN A 45 -7.87 -0.32 10.59
CA GLN A 45 -7.59 0.87 9.79
C GLN A 45 -7.85 0.68 8.29
N LEU A 46 -7.47 -0.49 7.76
CA LEU A 46 -7.62 -0.80 6.33
C LEU A 46 -9.03 -1.28 5.96
N GLY A 47 -9.89 -1.59 6.93
CA GLY A 47 -11.21 -2.19 6.67
C GLY A 47 -11.14 -3.55 5.95
N ALA A 48 -10.00 -4.24 6.02
CA ALA A 48 -9.73 -5.45 5.24
C ALA A 48 -10.34 -6.70 5.91
N ALA A 49 -10.85 -7.63 5.09
CA ALA A 49 -11.22 -8.94 5.57
C ALA A 49 -9.98 -9.74 6.03
N PRO A 50 -10.10 -10.67 7.00
CA PRO A 50 -8.95 -11.45 7.49
C PRO A 50 -8.19 -12.19 6.38
N ARG A 51 -8.91 -12.74 5.38
CA ARG A 51 -8.30 -13.43 4.24
C ARG A 51 -7.52 -12.47 3.32
N GLU A 52 -8.07 -11.30 3.04
CA GLU A 52 -7.40 -10.26 2.25
C GLU A 52 -6.14 -9.75 2.97
N MET A 53 -6.24 -9.51 4.28
CA MET A 53 -5.08 -9.12 5.09
C MET A 53 -3.98 -10.19 5.05
N PHE A 54 -4.31 -11.46 5.20
CA PHE A 54 -3.32 -12.53 5.14
C PHE A 54 -2.63 -12.61 3.76
N ALA A 55 -3.40 -12.54 2.68
CA ALA A 55 -2.86 -12.54 1.33
C ALA A 55 -1.95 -11.33 1.08
N LEU A 56 -2.35 -10.16 1.57
CA LEU A 56 -1.57 -8.93 1.47
C LEU A 56 -0.26 -9.02 2.25
N LEU A 57 -0.29 -9.46 3.51
CA LEU A 57 0.93 -9.60 4.31
C LEU A 57 1.89 -10.62 3.70
N ARG A 58 1.36 -11.73 3.20
CA ARG A 58 2.17 -12.73 2.50
C ARG A 58 2.83 -12.12 1.25
N SER A 59 2.10 -11.37 0.44
CA SER A 59 2.67 -10.77 -0.78
C SER A 59 3.74 -9.73 -0.45
N GLN A 60 3.49 -8.84 0.51
CA GLN A 60 4.46 -7.81 0.92
C GLN A 60 5.70 -8.41 1.59
N PHE A 61 5.55 -9.53 2.29
CA PHE A 61 6.67 -10.28 2.82
C PHE A 61 7.53 -10.90 1.71
N LEU A 62 6.91 -11.53 0.71
CA LEU A 62 7.61 -12.13 -0.43
C LEU A 62 8.39 -11.09 -1.25
N VAL A 63 7.86 -9.86 -1.35
CA VAL A 63 8.52 -8.74 -2.03
C VAL A 63 9.60 -8.07 -1.15
N GLY A 64 9.70 -8.44 0.13
CA GLY A 64 10.68 -7.87 1.08
C GLY A 64 10.32 -6.48 1.60
N THR A 65 9.07 -6.05 1.43
CA THR A 65 8.59 -4.73 1.85
C THR A 65 8.33 -4.68 3.35
N ILE A 66 7.87 -5.79 3.92
CA ILE A 66 7.70 -5.95 5.38
C ILE A 66 8.65 -7.01 5.91
N MET A 67 9.01 -6.86 7.19
CA MET A 67 9.78 -7.87 7.92
C MET A 67 8.94 -9.13 8.17
N PRO A 68 9.57 -10.30 8.39
CA PRO A 68 8.87 -11.49 8.84
C PRO A 68 8.06 -11.16 10.09
N HIS A 69 6.74 -11.39 10.05
CA HIS A 69 5.87 -11.18 11.21
C HIS A 69 5.58 -12.53 11.85
N MET A 70 5.77 -12.62 13.17
CA MET A 70 5.32 -13.76 13.96
C MET A 70 3.97 -13.44 14.59
N LYS A 71 3.26 -14.47 15.05
CA LYS A 71 2.05 -14.30 15.87
C LYS A 71 2.38 -13.38 17.05
N ASP A 72 1.51 -12.40 17.31
CA ASP A 72 1.64 -11.41 18.39
C ASP A 72 2.75 -10.37 18.24
N GLN A 73 3.48 -10.34 17.11
CA GLN A 73 4.42 -9.26 16.79
C GLN A 73 3.76 -8.20 15.90
N PRO A 74 4.14 -6.91 16.06
CA PRO A 74 3.67 -5.87 15.17
C PRO A 74 4.24 -6.06 13.76
N ILE A 75 3.48 -5.64 12.77
CA ILE A 75 3.86 -5.67 11.37
C ILE A 75 4.77 -4.47 11.14
N ALA A 76 5.99 -4.70 10.66
CA ALA A 76 6.98 -3.65 10.47
C ALA A 76 7.47 -3.59 9.02
N LEU A 77 7.74 -2.37 8.54
CA LEU A 77 8.43 -2.15 7.26
C LEU A 77 9.87 -2.63 7.37
N SER A 78 10.40 -3.22 6.29
CA SER A 78 11.83 -3.44 6.17
C SER A 78 12.58 -2.10 6.12
N PRO A 79 13.86 -2.04 6.53
CA PRO A 79 14.64 -0.81 6.44
C PRO A 79 14.69 -0.25 5.01
N ALA A 80 14.86 -1.13 4.02
CA ALA A 80 14.87 -0.77 2.61
C ALA A 80 13.53 -0.15 2.16
N ALA A 81 12.41 -0.76 2.53
CA ALA A 81 11.09 -0.24 2.21
C ALA A 81 10.82 1.11 2.88
N ARG A 82 11.24 1.27 4.13
CA ARG A 82 11.09 2.54 4.85
C ARG A 82 11.85 3.67 4.16
N THR A 83 13.09 3.42 3.75
CA THR A 83 13.89 4.37 2.99
C THR A 83 13.25 4.68 1.64
N ALA A 84 12.81 3.67 0.90
CA ALA A 84 12.17 3.84 -0.40
C ALA A 84 10.89 4.67 -0.32
N ILE A 85 10.00 4.39 0.65
CA ILE A 85 8.75 5.14 0.84
C ILE A 85 9.05 6.59 1.24
N THR A 86 10.04 6.81 2.12
CA THR A 86 10.44 8.15 2.54
C THR A 86 10.99 8.95 1.35
N ALA A 87 11.87 8.35 0.56
CA ALA A 87 12.42 8.97 -0.65
C ALA A 87 11.34 9.26 -1.71
N ALA A 88 10.42 8.32 -1.94
CA ALA A 88 9.31 8.49 -2.87
C ALA A 88 8.38 9.63 -2.44
N ARG A 89 8.02 9.71 -1.16
CA ARG A 89 7.20 10.80 -0.61
C ARG A 89 7.91 12.15 -0.74
N ALA A 90 9.21 12.21 -0.46
CA ALA A 90 10.01 13.42 -0.64
C ALA A 90 10.10 13.85 -2.12
N ALA A 91 10.16 12.90 -3.06
CA ALA A 91 10.19 13.18 -4.48
C ALA A 91 8.84 13.69 -5.02
N VAL A 92 7.72 13.15 -4.52
CA VAL A 92 6.36 13.61 -4.86
C VAL A 92 6.09 15.02 -4.32
N GLN A 93 6.73 15.40 -3.22
CA GLN A 93 6.62 16.74 -2.63
C GLN A 93 7.54 17.79 -3.29
N ARG A 94 8.47 17.38 -4.16
CA ARG A 94 9.23 18.37 -4.95
C ARG A 94 8.27 18.95 -5.99
N PRO A 95 7.94 20.26 -5.94
CA PRO A 95 7.30 20.88 -7.08
C PRO A 95 8.20 20.65 -8.29
N VAL A 96 7.59 20.34 -9.43
CA VAL A 96 8.24 20.41 -10.73
C VAL A 96 8.55 21.89 -10.98
N GLU A 97 9.62 22.39 -10.37
CA GLU A 97 10.24 23.66 -10.70
C GLU A 97 11.68 23.38 -11.15
N ALA A 98 12.03 24.03 -12.26
CA ALA A 98 13.29 23.98 -13.00
C ALA A 98 13.50 22.78 -13.95
N ALA A 99 12.78 22.82 -15.09
CA ALA A 99 13.37 22.56 -16.40
C ALA A 99 12.78 23.54 -17.43
#